data_AF-A0A2E7UJ84-F1
#
_entry.id   AF-A0A2E7UJ84-F1
#
_cell.length_a   1.000
_cell.length_b   1.000
_cell.length_c   1.000
_cell.angle_alpha   90.00
_cell.angle_beta   90.00
_cell.angle_gamma   90.00
#
_symmetry.space_group_name_H-M   'P 1'
#
loop_
_entity.id
_entity.type
_entity.pdbx_description
1 polymer ?
#
loop_
_entity_poly.entity_id
_entity_poly.type
_entity_poly.pdbx_seq_one_letter_code
_entity_poly.pdbx_strand_id
1 'polypeptide(L)'
;MKDFLYWWLIVCVIGTGSYITHSMGWLVPLYTNDLTYITFLITVIAGLTTLSLGYKFKVPVRAAAVDVDIEWFVSDVVLTLGMLGTIIGFMIMLEGTFSSIEFNDTDSIRQALSSMSQGLFTALNTTLIGLVSSIILKVQLTVYGKVKGL
;
A
#
# COMPACT_ATOMS: atom_id res chain seq x y z
N MET A 1 -20.43 -18.79 12.46
CA MET A 1 -20.97 -17.40 12.50
C MET A 1 -20.05 -16.42 13.22
N LYS A 2 -19.47 -16.78 14.37
CA LYS A 2 -18.54 -15.89 15.11
C LYS A 2 -17.28 -15.56 14.31
N ASP A 3 -16.73 -16.51 13.56
CA ASP A 3 -15.49 -16.34 12.77
C ASP A 3 -15.64 -15.26 11.68
N PHE A 4 -16.79 -15.22 11.00
CA PHE A 4 -17.10 -14.19 10.01
C PHE A 4 -17.17 -12.78 10.61
N LEU A 5 -17.58 -12.66 11.88
CA LEU A 5 -17.70 -11.38 12.57
C LEU A 5 -16.34 -10.74 12.82
N TYR A 6 -15.30 -11.54 13.08
CA TYR A 6 -13.93 -11.05 13.25
C TYR A 6 -13.37 -10.45 11.96
N TRP A 7 -13.59 -11.11 10.81
CA TRP A 7 -13.19 -10.56 9.52
C TRP A 7 -13.95 -9.27 9.20
N TRP A 8 -15.26 -9.25 9.42
CA TRP A 8 -16.09 -8.07 9.19
C TRP A 8 -15.65 -6.87 10.04
N LEU A 9 -15.27 -7.10 11.31
CA LEU A 9 -14.74 -6.05 12.19
C LEU A 9 -13.47 -5.44 11.60
N ILE A 10 -12.54 -6.25 11.10
CA ILE A 10 -11.31 -5.76 10.47
C ILE A 10 -11.62 -4.92 9.22
N VAL A 11 -12.58 -5.35 8.39
CA VAL A 11 -13.03 -4.56 7.22
C VAL A 11 -13.63 -3.23 7.65
N CYS A 12 -14.43 -3.20 8.71
CA CYS A 12 -14.96 -1.94 9.26
C CYS A 12 -13.85 -1.02 9.75
N VAL A 13 -12.81 -1.54 10.41
CA VAL A 13 -11.66 -0.75 10.86
C VAL A 13 -10.93 -0.14 9.66
N ILE A 14 -10.66 -0.92 8.61
CA ILE A 14 -10.03 -0.44 7.37
C ILE A 14 -10.91 0.61 6.69
N GLY A 15 -12.23 0.41 6.66
CA GLY A 15 -13.20 1.36 6.12
C GLY A 15 -13.21 2.69 6.89
N THR A 16 -13.19 2.65 8.22
CA THR A 16 -13.10 3.87 9.04
C THR A 16 -11.76 4.58 8.88
N GLY A 17 -10.66 3.84 8.80
CA GLY A 17 -9.32 4.41 8.54
C GLY A 17 -9.26 5.13 7.21
N SER A 18 -9.73 4.48 6.13
CA SER A 18 -9.78 5.09 4.79
C SER A 18 -10.70 6.31 4.73
N TYR A 19 -11.84 6.30 5.43
CA TYR A 19 -12.73 7.46 5.54
C TYR A 19 -12.05 8.65 6.26
N ILE A 20 -11.28 8.40 7.32
CA ILE A 20 -10.51 9.45 8.01
C ILE A 20 -9.43 10.02 7.08
N THR A 21 -8.72 9.17 6.33
CA THR A 21 -7.73 9.67 5.35
C THR A 21 -8.38 10.49 4.23
N HIS A 22 -9.64 10.20 3.89
CA HIS A 22 -10.41 11.01 2.94
C HIS A 22 -10.79 12.37 3.53
N SER A 23 -11.26 12.42 4.78
CA SER A 23 -11.70 13.66 5.42
C SER A 23 -10.54 14.63 5.68
N MET A 24 -9.32 14.11 5.86
CA MET A 24 -8.09 14.91 5.96
C MET A 24 -7.58 15.43 4.61
N GLY A 25 -8.25 15.08 3.50
CA GLY A 25 -7.88 15.53 2.15
C GLY A 25 -6.60 14.92 1.60
N TRP A 26 -6.04 13.90 2.27
CA TRP A 26 -4.77 13.29 1.89
C TRP A 26 -4.90 12.28 0.75
N LEU A 27 -6.02 11.57 0.63
CA LEU A 27 -6.20 10.49 -0.36
C LEU A 27 -6.10 10.96 -1.81
N VAL A 28 -6.68 12.12 -2.16
CA VAL A 28 -6.66 12.62 -3.54
C VAL A 28 -5.24 12.98 -3.99
N PRO A 29 -4.49 13.82 -3.23
CA PRO A 29 -3.07 14.06 -3.51
C PRO A 29 -2.22 12.78 -3.56
N LEU A 30 -2.59 11.77 -2.77
CA LEU A 30 -1.88 10.50 -2.69
C LEU A 30 -1.86 9.72 -4.01
N TYR A 31 -2.95 9.78 -4.78
CA TYR A 31 -3.05 9.09 -6.07
C TYR A 31 -2.72 10.01 -7.25
N THR A 32 -3.02 11.30 -7.16
CA THR A 32 -2.79 12.23 -8.28
C THR A 32 -1.32 12.62 -8.43
N ASN A 33 -0.54 12.63 -7.34
CA ASN A 33 0.87 13.01 -7.38
C ASN A 33 1.82 11.82 -7.47
N ASP A 34 1.30 10.60 -7.50
CA ASP A 34 2.10 9.38 -7.56
C ASP A 34 2.43 9.03 -9.01
N LEU A 35 3.56 9.54 -9.51
CA LEU A 35 4.00 9.36 -10.90
C LEU A 35 4.19 7.88 -11.29
N THR A 36 4.42 7.01 -10.30
CA THR A 36 4.74 5.59 -10.52
C THR A 36 3.51 4.69 -10.63
N TYR A 37 2.35 5.15 -10.16
CA TYR A 37 1.13 4.35 -9.98
C TYR A 37 1.29 3.10 -9.08
N ILE A 38 2.42 2.93 -8.39
CA ILE A 38 2.71 1.76 -7.54
C ILE A 38 1.76 1.73 -6.33
N THR A 39 1.45 2.89 -5.77
CA THR A 39 0.52 3.01 -4.64
C THR A 39 -0.90 2.53 -4.97
N PHE A 40 -1.36 2.78 -6.20
CA PHE A 40 -2.63 2.24 -6.69
C PHE A 40 -2.57 0.71 -6.79
N LEU A 41 -1.50 0.17 -7.36
CA LEU A 41 -1.28 -1.27 -7.47
C LEU A 41 -1.27 -1.96 -6.10
N ILE A 42 -0.56 -1.38 -5.10
CA ILE A 42 -0.54 -1.90 -3.72
C ILE A 42 -1.95 -1.94 -3.12
N THR A 43 -2.74 -0.88 -3.32
CA THR A 43 -4.10 -0.79 -2.76
C THR A 43 -5.04 -1.80 -3.39
N VAL A 44 -4.94 -2.03 -4.71
CA VAL A 44 -5.72 -3.05 -5.41
C VAL A 44 -5.36 -4.45 -4.91
N ILE A 45 -4.06 -4.76 -4.80
CA ILE A 45 -3.58 -6.06 -4.30
C ILE A 45 -4.07 -6.28 -2.86
N ALA A 46 -3.89 -5.29 -1.98
CA ALA A 46 -4.34 -5.38 -0.60
C ALA A 46 -5.86 -5.61 -0.50
N GLY A 47 -6.66 -4.91 -1.31
CA GLY A 47 -8.10 -5.10 -1.39
C GLY A 47 -8.50 -6.51 -1.85
N LEU A 48 -7.86 -7.03 -2.90
CA LEU A 48 -8.11 -8.39 -3.41
C LEU A 48 -7.73 -9.47 -2.39
N THR A 49 -6.62 -9.30 -1.68
CA THR A 49 -6.19 -10.23 -0.62
C THR A 49 -7.16 -10.19 0.56
N THR A 50 -7.60 -9.01 1.00
CA THR A 50 -8.63 -8.88 2.06
C THR A 50 -9.96 -9.50 1.65
N LEU A 51 -10.39 -9.35 0.40
CA LEU A 51 -11.59 -10.01 -0.14
C LEU A 51 -11.42 -11.54 -0.16
N SER A 52 -10.29 -12.04 -0.65
CA SER A 52 -9.98 -13.47 -0.71
C SER A 52 -10.01 -14.12 0.67
N LEU A 53 -9.44 -13.46 1.68
CA LEU A 53 -9.52 -13.87 3.09
C LEU A 53 -10.97 -13.91 3.60
N GLY A 54 -11.82 -12.97 3.18
CA GLY A 54 -13.24 -12.94 3.52
C GLY A 54 -14.03 -14.13 2.99
N TYR A 55 -13.75 -14.56 1.75
CA TYR A 55 -14.33 -15.77 1.20
C TYR A 55 -13.87 -17.02 1.98
N LYS A 56 -12.58 -17.13 2.32
CA LYS A 56 -12.03 -18.25 3.11
C LYS A 56 -12.59 -18.31 4.54
N PHE A 57 -12.95 -17.17 5.14
CA PHE A 57 -13.64 -17.11 6.44
C PHE A 57 -15.05 -17.73 6.41
N LYS A 58 -15.76 -17.70 5.28
CA LYS A 58 -17.10 -18.30 5.13
C LYS A 58 -17.09 -19.81 4.88
N VAL A 59 -16.00 -20.36 4.35
CA VAL A 59 -15.90 -21.80 4.04
C VAL A 59 -15.65 -22.61 5.32
N PRO A 60 -16.38 -23.72 5.57
CA PRO A 60 -16.21 -24.54 6.77
C PRO A 60 -14.82 -25.22 6.82
N VAL A 61 -14.25 -25.31 8.03
CA VAL A 61 -12.89 -25.83 8.35
C VAL A 61 -12.55 -27.15 7.65
N ARG A 62 -13.55 -28.03 7.43
CA ARG A 62 -13.37 -29.36 6.85
C ARG A 62 -13.07 -29.38 5.33
N ALA A 63 -13.29 -28.27 4.63
CA ALA A 63 -12.93 -28.06 3.22
C ALA A 63 -11.78 -27.05 3.05
N ALA A 64 -11.25 -26.53 4.16
CA ALA A 64 -10.29 -25.43 4.21
C ALA A 64 -8.86 -25.90 4.56
N ALA A 65 -8.41 -27.02 3.98
CA ALA A 65 -6.98 -27.25 3.74
C ALA A 65 -6.48 -26.32 2.62
N VAL A 66 -6.93 -25.06 2.65
CA VAL A 66 -6.58 -24.05 1.67
C VAL A 66 -5.49 -23.24 2.35
N ASP A 67 -4.25 -23.60 2.02
CA ASP A 67 -3.05 -22.93 2.50
C ASP A 67 -3.19 -21.41 2.32
N VAL A 68 -2.83 -20.69 3.38
CA VAL A 68 -2.85 -19.22 3.43
C VAL A 68 -1.47 -18.66 3.04
N ASP A 69 -0.59 -19.54 2.56
CA ASP A 69 0.79 -19.24 2.19
C ASP A 69 0.87 -18.24 1.05
N ILE A 70 -0.10 -18.28 0.12
CA ILE A 70 -0.17 -17.32 -0.99
C ILE A 70 -0.45 -15.91 -0.44
N GLU A 71 -1.41 -15.76 0.45
CA GLU A 71 -1.73 -14.45 1.03
C GLU A 71 -0.61 -13.94 1.94
N TRP A 72 0.08 -14.83 2.67
CA TRP A 72 1.27 -14.48 3.43
C TRP A 72 2.39 -13.98 2.50
N PHE A 73 2.65 -14.70 1.41
CA PHE A 73 3.62 -14.30 0.41
C PHE A 73 3.26 -12.96 -0.23
N VAL A 74 1.98 -12.73 -0.56
CA VAL A 74 1.50 -11.45 -1.09
C VAL A 74 1.77 -10.31 -0.11
N SER A 75 1.64 -10.54 1.20
CA SER A 75 1.96 -9.52 2.21
C SER A 75 3.43 -9.10 2.20
N ASP A 76 4.34 -10.03 1.92
CA ASP A 76 5.78 -9.76 1.79
C ASP A 76 6.11 -9.11 0.44
N VAL A 77 5.39 -9.47 -0.62
CA VAL A 77 5.48 -8.81 -1.94
C VAL A 77 5.04 -7.36 -1.86
N VAL A 78 3.92 -7.05 -1.18
CA VAL A 78 3.43 -5.68 -0.99
C VAL A 78 4.44 -4.82 -0.22
N LEU A 79 5.09 -5.39 0.80
CA LEU A 79 6.17 -4.73 1.53
C LEU A 79 7.34 -4.39 0.59
N THR A 80 7.76 -5.38 -0.21
CA THR A 80 8.87 -5.25 -1.15
C THR A 80 8.56 -4.26 -2.26
N LEU A 81 7.32 -4.22 -2.76
CA LEU A 81 6.82 -3.22 -3.71
C LEU A 81 6.87 -1.81 -3.12
N GLY A 82 6.50 -1.63 -1.85
CA GLY A 82 6.61 -0.34 -1.16
C GLY A 82 8.05 0.16 -1.09
N MET A 83 8.99 -0.74 -0.76
CA MET A 83 10.43 -0.43 -0.78
C MET A 83 10.94 -0.16 -2.20
N LEU A 84 10.48 -0.90 -3.21
CA LEU A 84 10.83 -0.68 -4.61
C LEU A 84 10.32 0.68 -5.12
N GLY A 85 9.19 1.15 -4.61
CA GLY A 85 8.68 2.50 -4.85
C GLY A 85 9.65 3.61 -4.42
N THR A 86 10.43 3.41 -3.34
CA THR A 86 11.47 4.39 -2.96
C THR A 86 12.56 4.51 -4.00
N ILE A 87 13.02 3.38 -4.53
CA ILE A 87 14.10 3.32 -5.51
C ILE A 87 13.64 4.05 -6.76
N ILE A 88 12.43 3.78 -7.23
CA ILE A 88 11.86 4.44 -8.41
C ILE A 88 11.60 5.93 -8.16
N GLY A 89 11.05 6.30 -7.00
CA GLY A 89 10.84 7.71 -6.64
C GLY A 89 12.14 8.51 -6.60
N PHE A 90 13.22 7.92 -6.10
CA PHE A 90 14.56 8.52 -6.18
C PHE A 90 15.12 8.55 -7.59
N MET A 91 14.87 7.54 -8.44
CA MET A 91 15.28 7.60 -9.85
C MET A 91 14.62 8.78 -10.59
N ILE A 92 13.31 8.97 -10.40
CA ILE A 92 12.56 10.10 -10.97
C ILE A 92 13.11 11.44 -10.46
N MET A 93 13.40 11.52 -9.16
CA MET A 93 13.99 12.71 -8.54
C MET A 93 15.31 13.11 -9.21
N LEU A 94 16.20 12.13 -9.44
CA LEU A 94 17.52 12.37 -10.04
C LEU A 94 17.38 12.73 -11.53
N GLU A 95 16.54 12.02 -12.28
CA GLU A 95 16.28 12.31 -13.70
C GLU A 95 15.74 13.73 -13.91
N GLY A 96 14.75 14.15 -13.10
CA GLY A 96 14.16 15.48 -13.16
C GLY A 96 15.05 16.61 -12.66
N THR A 97 16.14 16.29 -11.94
CA THR A 97 17.11 17.28 -11.45
C THR A 97 18.29 17.44 -12.40
N PHE A 98 18.86 16.35 -12.92
CA PHE A 98 20.08 16.43 -13.75
C PHE A 98 19.83 16.80 -15.21
N SER A 99 18.59 16.63 -15.70
CA SER A 99 18.22 17.02 -17.07
C SER A 99 17.97 18.52 -17.25
N SER A 100 17.77 19.28 -16.17
CA SER A 100 17.24 20.66 -16.23
C SER A 100 18.20 21.75 -15.75
N ILE A 101 19.44 21.43 -15.39
CA ILE A 101 20.32 22.43 -14.76
C ILE A 101 21.22 23.13 -15.79
N GLU A 102 20.79 24.33 -16.20
CA GLU A 102 21.70 25.43 -16.51
C GLU A 102 21.82 26.30 -15.26
N PHE A 103 22.98 26.28 -14.58
CA PHE A 103 23.24 26.95 -13.29
C PHE A 103 23.20 28.50 -13.34
N ASN A 104 22.76 29.09 -14.45
CA ASN A 104 22.80 30.53 -14.68
C ASN A 104 21.42 31.20 -14.61
N ASP A 105 20.34 30.44 -14.41
CA ASP A 105 18.97 30.95 -14.35
C ASP A 105 18.29 30.59 -13.01
N THR A 106 17.61 31.55 -12.40
CA THR A 106 16.83 31.33 -11.18
C THR A 106 15.62 30.40 -11.39
N ASP A 107 15.13 30.29 -12.63
CA ASP A 107 14.00 29.43 -12.95
C ASP A 107 14.39 27.94 -13.07
N SER A 108 15.61 27.63 -13.52
CA SER A 108 16.12 26.25 -13.56
C SER A 108 16.29 25.67 -12.14
N ILE A 109 16.73 26.50 -11.19
CA ILE A 109 16.86 26.12 -9.77
C ILE A 109 15.48 25.84 -9.16
N ARG A 110 14.48 26.67 -9.44
CA ARG A 110 13.10 26.45 -8.99
C ARG A 110 12.51 25.16 -9.54
N GLN A 111 12.77 24.87 -10.80
CA GLN A 111 12.29 23.65 -11.44
C GLN A 111 12.97 22.40 -10.87
N ALA A 112 14.28 22.44 -10.64
CA ALA A 112 15.01 21.37 -9.96
C ALA A 112 14.47 21.11 -8.54
N LEU A 113 14.21 22.17 -7.76
CA LEU A 113 13.62 22.04 -6.42
C LEU A 113 12.21 21.44 -6.45
N SER A 114 11.40 21.80 -7.45
CA SER A 114 10.07 21.22 -7.65
C SER A 114 10.14 19.72 -7.97
N SER A 115 10.99 19.32 -8.93
CA SER A 115 11.22 17.93 -9.28
C SER A 115 11.74 17.10 -8.10
N MET A 116 12.64 17.69 -7.29
CA MET A 116 13.14 17.08 -6.07
C MET A 116 12.02 16.81 -5.05
N SER A 117 11.18 17.82 -4.80
CA SER A 117 10.07 17.70 -3.85
C SER A 117 9.07 16.63 -4.29
N GLN A 118 8.77 16.54 -5.59
CA GLN A 118 7.80 15.57 -6.11
C GLN A 118 8.34 14.12 -6.07
N GLY A 119 9.61 13.91 -6.44
CA GLY A 119 10.25 12.59 -6.37
C GLY A 119 10.36 12.08 -4.93
N LEU A 120 10.72 12.96 -3.99
CA LEU A 120 10.77 12.63 -2.57
C LEU A 120 9.36 12.31 -2.01
N PHE A 121 8.35 13.11 -2.34
CA PHE A 121 6.97 12.87 -1.92
C PHE A 121 6.47 11.49 -2.39
N THR A 122 6.73 11.16 -3.66
CA THR A 122 6.38 9.87 -4.26
C THR A 122 7.05 8.71 -3.51
N ALA A 123 8.37 8.79 -3.28
CA ALA A 123 9.13 7.75 -2.58
C ALA A 123 8.63 7.49 -1.15
N LEU A 124 8.38 8.55 -0.38
CA LEU A 124 7.90 8.43 1.00
C LEU A 124 6.49 7.85 1.05
N ASN A 125 5.63 8.30 0.14
CA ASN A 125 4.24 7.87 0.09
C ASN A 125 4.09 6.38 -0.29
N THR A 126 4.78 5.92 -1.33
CA THR A 126 4.74 4.50 -1.75
C THR A 126 5.21 3.59 -0.62
N THR A 127 6.21 4.02 0.14
CA THR A 127 6.75 3.27 1.28
C THR A 127 5.74 3.15 2.40
N LEU A 128 5.13 4.28 2.77
CA LEU A 128 4.14 4.33 3.83
C LEU A 128 2.97 3.40 3.50
N ILE A 129 2.44 3.48 2.28
CA ILE A 129 1.31 2.63 1.87
C ILE A 129 1.72 1.15 1.80
N GLY A 130 2.90 0.82 1.29
CA GLY A 130 3.40 -0.56 1.28
C GLY A 130 3.57 -1.16 2.68
N LEU A 131 4.15 -0.40 3.61
CA LEU A 131 4.31 -0.81 5.01
C LEU A 131 2.96 -0.98 5.72
N VAL A 132 2.10 0.03 5.64
CA VAL A 132 0.78 0.01 6.29
C VAL A 132 -0.07 -1.13 5.75
N SER A 133 -0.11 -1.31 4.42
CA SER A 133 -0.87 -2.39 3.79
C SER A 133 -0.33 -3.77 4.18
N SER A 134 0.99 -3.96 4.22
CA SER A 134 1.60 -5.22 4.66
C SER A 134 1.24 -5.54 6.11
N ILE A 135 1.31 -4.56 7.03
CA ILE A 135 0.94 -4.78 8.43
C ILE A 135 -0.53 -5.18 8.55
N ILE A 136 -1.43 -4.49 7.84
CA ILE A 136 -2.87 -4.80 7.85
C ILE A 136 -3.11 -6.24 7.36
N LEU A 137 -2.45 -6.66 6.28
CA LEU A 137 -2.57 -8.02 5.75
C LEU A 137 -2.02 -9.07 6.74
N LYS A 138 -0.84 -8.87 7.32
CA LYS A 138 -0.28 -9.79 8.33
C LYS A 138 -1.17 -9.94 9.56
N VAL A 139 -1.80 -8.85 10.01
CA VAL A 139 -2.77 -8.88 11.10
C VAL A 139 -3.99 -9.72 10.72
N GLN A 140 -4.55 -9.52 9.52
CA GLN A 140 -5.67 -10.34 9.04
C GLN A 140 -5.32 -11.83 9.00
N LEU A 141 -4.13 -12.17 8.51
CA LEU A 141 -3.63 -13.54 8.40
C LEU A 141 -3.42 -14.19 9.76
N THR A 142 -2.81 -13.48 10.70
CA THR A 142 -2.57 -13.97 12.07
C THR A 142 -3.89 -14.21 12.81
N VAL A 143 -4.87 -13.31 12.64
CA VAL A 143 -6.21 -13.49 13.21
C VAL A 143 -6.91 -14.69 12.58
N TYR A 144 -6.81 -14.86 11.26
CA TYR A 144 -7.36 -16.03 10.56
C TYR A 144 -6.80 -17.34 11.11
N GLY A 145 -5.47 -17.46 11.24
CA GLY A 145 -4.80 -18.64 11.79
C GLY A 145 -5.31 -18.99 13.21
N LYS A 146 -5.34 -17.99 14.10
CA LYS A 146 -5.84 -18.16 15.48
C LYS A 146 -7.31 -18.57 15.56
N VAL A 147 -8.17 -18.03 14.70
CA VAL A 147 -9.63 -18.33 14.71
C VAL A 147 -9.91 -19.72 14.15
N LYS A 148 -9.15 -20.16 13.14
CA LYS A 148 -9.34 -21.47 12.49
C LYS A 148 -8.58 -22.61 13.16
N GLY A 149 -7.71 -22.33 14.13
CA GLY A 149 -7.01 -23.34 14.92
C GLY A 149 -5.83 -23.99 14.21
N LEU A 150 -5.09 -23.21 13.40
CA LEU A 150 -3.74 -23.54 12.96
C LEU A 150 -2.71 -23.04 13.97
#